data_AF-A0A534AS29-F1
#
_entry.id   AF-A0A534AS29-F1
#
_cell.length_a   1.000
_cell.length_b   1.000
_cell.length_c   1.000
_cell.angle_alpha   90.00
_cell.angle_beta   90.00
_cell.angle_gamma   90.00
#
_symmetry.space_group_name_H-M   'P 1'
#
loop_
_entity.id
_entity.type
_entity.pdbx_description
1 polymer ?
#
loop_
_entity_poly.entity_id
_entity_poly.type
_entity_poly.pdbx_seq_one_letter_code
_entity_poly.pdbx_strand_id
1 'polypeptide(L)'
;MPWADTDTIGWARYTLDQRHIPYIYVRDEDIRAGRLRDKYDVLLYGHVDLELAEQIQGIPRAWGPMPFKKTRATPSLGTPAESDDITGGIGWSGVAELQRFVDSGGLLITLGNGSMLPLESGIVRGVRRESGGVPRSAQGGGAAAAAASQSSVTRTPGAHVRVSFARPDHPIAYGYGARTYVFRQNFARYSIPRRWLRMAYCTTCLDGPLDMSAVVLEWGDREGAPLVVSGQAWGEENLIGHPAILDLRSGAGHVIAFNFNPLHRDLNRGDQRMLWNAIINWRAILAAH
;
A
#
# COMPACT_ATOMS: atom_id res chain seq x y z
N MET A 1 -11.62 0.33 3.94
CA MET A 1 -11.24 -1.10 3.83
C MET A 1 -12.30 -1.81 3.03
N PRO A 2 -11.91 -2.54 1.96
CA PRO A 2 -12.84 -3.27 1.12
C PRO A 2 -13.59 -4.36 1.87
N TRP A 3 -14.80 -4.67 1.42
CA TRP A 3 -15.54 -5.86 1.85
C TRP A 3 -14.97 -7.16 1.27
N ALA A 4 -14.23 -7.07 0.16
CA ALA A 4 -13.40 -8.15 -0.33
C ALA A 4 -12.09 -8.26 0.49
N ASP A 5 -11.62 -9.49 0.73
CA ASP A 5 -10.31 -9.76 1.35
C ASP A 5 -10.12 -9.16 2.76
N THR A 6 -11.14 -9.31 3.62
CA THR A 6 -11.13 -8.67 4.96
C THR A 6 -10.18 -9.30 5.97
N ASP A 7 -9.67 -10.52 5.70
CA ASP A 7 -8.80 -11.28 6.60
C ASP A 7 -7.38 -10.72 6.63
N THR A 8 -6.81 -10.38 5.47
CA THR A 8 -5.46 -9.79 5.36
C THR A 8 -5.37 -8.46 6.11
N ILE A 9 -6.39 -7.61 5.96
CA ILE A 9 -6.48 -6.31 6.63
C ILE A 9 -6.85 -6.43 8.12
N GLY A 10 -7.39 -7.57 8.54
CA GLY A 10 -7.67 -7.87 9.94
C GLY A 10 -6.44 -7.78 10.83
N TRP A 11 -5.25 -8.09 10.29
CA TRP A 11 -3.99 -7.92 11.00
C TRP A 11 -3.68 -6.48 11.35
N ALA A 12 -4.06 -5.51 10.51
CA ALA A 12 -3.88 -4.09 10.84
C ALA A 12 -4.72 -3.70 12.06
N ARG A 13 -5.99 -4.11 12.09
CA ARG A 13 -6.88 -3.89 13.25
C ARG A 13 -6.33 -4.53 14.50
N TYR A 14 -5.99 -5.82 14.42
CA TYR A 14 -5.41 -6.55 15.54
C TYR A 14 -4.15 -5.86 16.10
N THR A 15 -3.22 -5.46 15.24
CA THR A 15 -1.98 -4.79 15.67
C THR A 15 -2.26 -3.44 16.35
N LEU A 16 -3.23 -2.66 15.86
CA LEU A 16 -3.66 -1.40 16.48
C LEU A 16 -4.35 -1.63 17.83
N ASP A 17 -5.25 -2.62 17.91
CA ASP A 17 -5.94 -3.01 19.14
C ASP A 17 -4.94 -3.43 20.23
N GLN A 18 -3.97 -4.29 19.89
CA GLN A 18 -2.91 -4.73 20.81
C GLN A 18 -2.07 -3.57 21.35
N ARG A 19 -1.95 -2.49 20.58
CA ARG A 19 -1.18 -1.28 20.95
C ARG A 19 -2.04 -0.18 21.54
N HIS A 20 -3.35 -0.40 21.66
CA HIS A 20 -4.31 0.58 22.15
C HIS A 20 -4.26 1.90 21.35
N ILE A 21 -3.96 1.81 20.06
CA ILE A 21 -3.98 2.97 19.16
C ILE A 21 -5.43 3.16 18.70
N PRO A 22 -6.08 4.29 19.02
CA PRO A 22 -7.46 4.52 18.58
C PRO A 22 -7.51 4.69 17.06
N TYR A 23 -8.49 4.06 16.43
CA TYR A 23 -8.76 4.21 15.00
C TYR A 23 -10.26 4.21 14.74
N ILE A 24 -10.65 4.83 13.63
CA ILE A 24 -12.00 4.73 13.08
C ILE A 24 -11.94 3.72 11.95
N TYR A 25 -12.84 2.73 11.98
CA TYR A 25 -12.91 1.71 10.94
C TYR A 25 -13.71 2.24 9.75
N VAL A 26 -13.01 2.61 8.68
CA VAL A 26 -13.60 3.19 7.47
C VAL A 26 -13.90 2.10 6.44
N ARG A 27 -15.16 1.96 6.02
CA ARG A 27 -15.61 1.03 4.97
C ARG A 27 -15.82 1.70 3.62
N ASP A 28 -16.12 0.90 2.61
CA ASP A 28 -16.31 1.39 1.25
C ASP A 28 -17.45 2.41 1.18
N GLU A 29 -18.49 2.19 1.97
CA GLU A 29 -19.63 3.10 2.16
C GLU A 29 -19.17 4.48 2.65
N ASP A 30 -18.29 4.52 3.64
CA ASP A 30 -17.78 5.76 4.23
C ASP A 30 -16.91 6.53 3.24
N ILE A 31 -16.11 5.82 2.44
CA ILE A 31 -15.31 6.42 1.37
C ILE A 31 -16.21 7.02 0.30
N ARG A 32 -17.26 6.30 -0.13
CA ARG A 32 -18.25 6.80 -1.10
C ARG A 32 -19.05 7.99 -0.56
N ALA A 33 -19.32 8.03 0.74
CA ALA A 33 -20.02 9.14 1.38
C ALA A 33 -19.21 10.45 1.39
N GLY A 34 -17.89 10.37 1.17
CA GLY A 34 -16.99 11.52 1.00
C GLY A 34 -16.79 12.33 2.29
N ARG A 35 -16.33 13.57 2.11
CA ARG A 35 -15.94 14.48 3.21
C ARG A 35 -14.91 13.84 4.16
N LEU A 36 -13.97 13.11 3.56
CA LEU A 36 -12.97 12.36 4.32
C LEU A 36 -12.05 13.29 5.11
N ARG A 37 -11.68 14.44 4.55
CA ARG A 37 -10.78 15.37 5.22
C ARG A 37 -11.43 16.05 6.44
N ASP A 38 -12.74 16.23 6.43
CA ASP A 38 -13.48 16.77 7.58
C ASP A 38 -13.44 15.82 8.79
N LYS A 39 -13.15 14.54 8.56
CA LYS A 39 -13.21 13.47 9.56
C LYS A 39 -11.85 12.91 9.96
N TYR A 40 -10.90 12.90 9.02
CA TYR A 40 -9.65 12.18 9.16
C TYR A 40 -8.47 13.06 8.73
N ASP A 41 -7.35 12.95 9.43
CA ASP A 41 -6.06 13.54 9.02
C ASP A 41 -5.18 12.52 8.29
N VAL A 42 -5.25 11.26 8.74
CA VAL A 42 -4.45 10.13 8.24
C VAL A 42 -5.40 8.99 7.88
N LEU A 43 -5.27 8.46 6.68
CA LEU A 43 -5.95 7.23 6.25
C LEU A 43 -4.91 6.12 6.08
N LEU A 44 -5.12 5.01 6.76
CA LEU A 44 -4.32 3.79 6.60
C LEU A 44 -5.10 2.79 5.75
N TYR A 45 -4.59 2.51 4.55
CA TYR A 45 -5.11 1.48 3.67
C TYR A 45 -4.18 0.25 3.72
N GLY A 46 -4.64 -0.81 4.37
CA GLY A 46 -3.83 -1.99 4.60
C GLY A 46 -3.56 -2.83 3.35
N HIS A 47 -2.76 -3.87 3.52
CA HIS A 47 -2.54 -4.85 2.47
C HIS A 47 -3.83 -5.64 2.21
N VAL A 48 -4.08 -5.86 0.93
CA VAL A 48 -5.07 -6.80 0.38
C VAL A 48 -4.41 -7.69 -0.67
N ASP A 49 -4.97 -8.85 -0.97
CA ASP A 49 -4.54 -9.74 -2.03
C ASP A 49 -5.28 -9.46 -3.36
N LEU A 50 -5.94 -8.31 -3.49
CA LEU A 50 -6.77 -7.93 -4.63
C LEU A 50 -5.99 -7.16 -5.72
N GLU A 51 -6.34 -7.40 -6.98
CA GLU A 51 -5.96 -6.56 -8.13
C GLU A 51 -6.64 -5.18 -8.05
N LEU A 52 -6.17 -4.21 -8.86
CA LEU A 52 -6.66 -2.83 -8.79
C LEU A 52 -8.17 -2.74 -9.07
N ALA A 53 -8.66 -3.54 -10.02
CA ALA A 53 -10.07 -3.57 -10.38
C ALA A 53 -10.93 -3.99 -9.17
N GLU A 54 -10.55 -5.04 -8.45
CA GLU A 54 -11.25 -5.52 -7.26
C GLU A 54 -11.05 -4.59 -6.05
N GLN A 55 -9.93 -3.88 -5.94
CA GLN A 55 -9.79 -2.83 -4.91
C GLN A 55 -10.78 -1.68 -5.12
N ILE A 56 -11.06 -1.33 -6.39
CA ILE A 56 -11.99 -0.25 -6.75
C ILE A 56 -13.44 -0.75 -6.72
N GLN A 57 -13.73 -1.87 -7.39
CA GLN A 57 -15.09 -2.36 -7.62
C GLN A 57 -15.58 -3.34 -6.56
N GLY A 58 -14.68 -3.84 -5.71
CA GLY A 58 -14.95 -4.80 -4.64
C GLY A 58 -15.59 -6.09 -5.14
N ILE A 59 -16.51 -6.64 -4.35
CA ILE A 59 -17.18 -7.90 -4.69
C ILE A 59 -18.21 -7.64 -5.81
N PRO A 60 -18.28 -8.44 -6.89
CA PRO A 60 -19.22 -8.19 -7.99
C PRO A 60 -20.68 -8.03 -7.52
N ARG A 61 -21.32 -6.92 -7.92
CA ARG A 61 -22.74 -6.65 -7.58
C ARG A 61 -23.72 -7.72 -8.09
N ALA A 62 -23.35 -8.44 -9.14
CA ALA A 62 -24.14 -9.56 -9.67
C ALA A 62 -24.30 -10.72 -8.68
N TRP A 63 -23.48 -10.77 -7.62
CA TRP A 63 -23.57 -11.78 -6.55
C TRP A 63 -24.40 -11.32 -5.35
N GLY A 64 -24.90 -10.08 -5.38
CA GLY A 64 -25.61 -9.43 -4.29
C GLY A 64 -27.12 -9.36 -4.47
N PRO A 65 -27.84 -8.88 -3.43
CA PRO A 65 -27.30 -8.36 -2.17
C PRO A 65 -26.73 -9.46 -1.26
N MET A 66 -25.63 -9.17 -0.56
CA MET A 66 -25.02 -10.07 0.41
C MET A 66 -24.96 -9.41 1.80
N PRO A 67 -25.97 -9.63 2.67
CA PRO A 67 -25.99 -9.00 3.98
C PRO A 67 -24.93 -9.59 4.92
N PHE A 68 -24.17 -8.71 5.58
CA PHE A 68 -23.27 -9.04 6.68
C PHE A 68 -23.75 -8.34 7.95
N LYS A 69 -24.73 -8.94 8.63
CA LYS A 69 -25.30 -8.40 9.87
C LYS A 69 -25.83 -9.51 10.76
N LYS A 70 -26.02 -9.19 12.04
CA LYS A 70 -26.61 -10.13 13.00
C LYS A 70 -28.05 -10.40 12.64
N THR A 71 -28.39 -11.69 12.57
CA THR A 71 -29.76 -12.17 12.53
C THR A 71 -29.90 -13.36 13.46
N ARG A 72 -31.13 -13.86 13.65
CA ARG A 72 -31.33 -15.12 14.39
C ARG A 72 -30.57 -16.31 13.77
N ALA A 73 -30.43 -16.32 12.44
CA ALA A 73 -29.70 -17.37 11.72
C ALA A 73 -28.19 -17.11 11.65
N THR A 74 -27.76 -15.85 11.77
CA THR A 74 -26.35 -15.43 11.67
C THR A 74 -25.90 -14.63 12.90
N PRO A 75 -25.98 -15.19 14.12
CA PRO A 75 -25.71 -14.44 15.35
C PRO A 75 -24.26 -13.95 15.49
N SER A 76 -23.34 -14.59 14.77
CA SER A 76 -21.89 -14.29 14.81
C SER A 76 -21.42 -13.24 13.79
N LEU A 77 -22.30 -12.75 12.90
CA LEU A 77 -21.94 -11.72 11.91
C LEU A 77 -22.06 -10.30 12.48
N GLY A 78 -21.79 -9.28 11.64
CA GLY A 78 -22.05 -7.87 12.00
C GLY A 78 -21.09 -7.29 13.04
N THR A 79 -19.86 -7.82 13.14
CA THR A 79 -18.83 -7.30 14.05
C THR A 79 -17.47 -7.49 13.39
N PRO A 80 -16.59 -6.47 13.33
CA PRO A 80 -16.73 -5.13 13.91
C PRO A 80 -17.55 -4.14 13.07
N ALA A 81 -18.02 -4.54 11.88
CA ALA A 81 -18.87 -3.72 11.01
C ALA A 81 -20.01 -4.56 10.48
N GLU A 82 -21.06 -3.89 10.01
CA GLU A 82 -22.21 -4.52 9.36
C GLU A 82 -22.59 -3.80 8.07
N SER A 83 -23.24 -4.51 7.16
CA SER A 83 -23.82 -3.95 5.94
C SER A 83 -25.03 -4.78 5.51
N ASP A 84 -26.01 -4.12 4.91
CA ASP A 84 -27.12 -4.78 4.21
C ASP A 84 -26.67 -5.44 2.91
N ASP A 85 -25.58 -4.97 2.32
CA ASP A 85 -24.98 -5.52 1.12
C ASP A 85 -23.48 -5.25 1.10
N ILE A 86 -22.67 -6.31 1.12
CA ILE A 86 -21.20 -6.22 1.05
C ILE A 86 -20.69 -6.23 -0.40
N THR A 87 -21.58 -6.24 -1.40
CA THR A 87 -21.18 -6.13 -2.80
C THR A 87 -20.87 -4.70 -3.24
N GLY A 88 -20.09 -4.59 -4.30
CA GLY A 88 -19.45 -3.36 -4.73
C GLY A 88 -18.17 -3.08 -3.95
N GLY A 89 -17.62 -1.90 -4.19
CA GLY A 89 -16.43 -1.37 -3.55
C GLY A 89 -16.50 0.15 -3.54
N ILE A 90 -15.38 0.84 -3.34
CA ILE A 90 -15.35 2.30 -3.32
C ILE A 90 -15.81 2.95 -4.64
N GLY A 91 -15.69 2.24 -5.76
CA GLY A 91 -15.96 2.72 -7.10
C GLY A 91 -15.06 3.90 -7.51
N TRP A 92 -15.24 4.39 -8.74
CA TRP A 92 -14.49 5.55 -9.23
C TRP A 92 -14.80 6.83 -8.43
N SER A 93 -16.03 6.97 -7.93
CA SER A 93 -16.39 8.08 -7.04
C SER A 93 -15.59 8.04 -5.74
N GLY A 94 -15.39 6.87 -5.14
CA GLY A 94 -14.58 6.72 -3.94
C GLY A 94 -13.09 6.94 -4.19
N VAL A 95 -12.57 6.52 -5.35
CA VAL A 95 -11.20 6.90 -5.77
C VAL A 95 -11.07 8.41 -5.87
N ALA A 96 -12.05 9.11 -6.44
CA ALA A 96 -12.06 10.57 -6.50
C ALA A 96 -12.14 11.22 -5.11
N GLU A 97 -12.85 10.62 -4.14
CA GLU A 97 -12.84 11.08 -2.75
C GLU A 97 -11.48 10.88 -2.07
N LEU A 98 -10.79 9.77 -2.34
CA LEU A 98 -9.42 9.56 -1.84
C LEU A 98 -8.44 10.57 -2.44
N GLN A 99 -8.55 10.86 -3.74
CA GLN A 99 -7.78 11.94 -4.37
C GLN A 99 -8.04 13.28 -3.69
N ARG A 100 -9.33 13.64 -3.49
CA ARG A 100 -9.71 14.88 -2.80
C ARG A 100 -9.15 14.96 -1.38
N PHE A 101 -9.17 13.86 -0.65
CA PHE A 101 -8.60 13.77 0.69
C PHE A 101 -7.11 14.12 0.70
N VAL A 102 -6.33 13.50 -0.19
CA VAL A 102 -4.89 13.78 -0.30
C VAL A 102 -4.67 15.21 -0.78
N ASP A 103 -5.35 15.66 -1.83
CA ASP A 103 -5.18 17.02 -2.37
C ASP A 103 -5.45 18.11 -1.33
N SER A 104 -6.37 17.83 -0.39
CA SER A 104 -6.76 18.73 0.70
C SER A 104 -5.85 18.65 1.94
N GLY A 105 -4.66 18.04 1.82
CA GLY A 105 -3.69 17.97 2.92
C GLY A 105 -3.82 16.76 3.83
N GLY A 106 -4.49 15.70 3.38
CA GLY A 106 -4.53 14.41 4.08
C GLY A 106 -3.27 13.58 3.82
N LEU A 107 -2.92 12.71 4.78
CA LEU A 107 -1.88 11.69 4.61
C LEU A 107 -2.52 10.33 4.31
N LEU A 108 -2.29 9.76 3.13
CA LEU A 108 -2.72 8.41 2.79
C LEU A 108 -1.54 7.44 2.90
N ILE A 109 -1.58 6.53 3.86
CA ILE A 109 -0.57 5.49 4.05
C ILE A 109 -1.10 4.17 3.49
N THR A 110 -0.36 3.53 2.59
CA THR A 110 -0.75 2.26 1.98
C THR A 110 0.27 1.16 2.23
N LEU A 111 -0.20 -0.07 2.46
CA LEU A 111 0.65 -1.21 2.79
C LEU A 111 0.60 -2.30 1.72
N GLY A 112 1.75 -2.88 1.38
CA GLY A 112 1.88 -3.99 0.43
C GLY A 112 1.13 -3.73 -0.87
N ASN A 113 0.29 -4.69 -1.28
CA ASN A 113 -0.50 -4.57 -2.51
C ASN A 113 -1.57 -3.45 -2.47
N GLY A 114 -1.94 -2.96 -1.29
CA GLY A 114 -2.84 -1.82 -1.17
C GLY A 114 -2.24 -0.54 -1.76
N SER A 115 -0.92 -0.49 -1.92
CA SER A 115 -0.20 0.59 -2.60
C SER A 115 -0.50 0.68 -4.10
N MET A 116 -1.06 -0.37 -4.72
CA MET A 116 -1.54 -0.29 -6.09
C MET A 116 -2.62 0.78 -6.26
N LEU A 117 -3.50 0.94 -5.26
CA LEU A 117 -4.62 1.85 -5.34
C LEU A 117 -4.15 3.28 -5.65
N PRO A 118 -3.30 3.94 -4.86
CA PRO A 118 -2.84 5.29 -5.21
C PRO A 118 -1.84 5.33 -6.37
N LEU A 119 -0.96 4.33 -6.50
CA LEU A 119 0.12 4.34 -7.49
C LEU A 119 -0.37 4.13 -8.93
N GLU A 120 -1.49 3.42 -9.12
CA GLU A 120 -1.95 3.02 -10.46
C GLU A 120 -3.31 3.60 -10.85
N SER A 121 -4.14 4.06 -9.90
CA SER A 121 -5.39 4.76 -10.22
C SER A 121 -5.19 6.22 -10.68
N GLY A 122 -3.98 6.74 -10.54
CA GLY A 122 -3.63 8.12 -10.90
C GLY A 122 -3.74 9.14 -9.76
N ILE A 123 -3.92 8.68 -8.50
CA ILE A 123 -3.90 9.57 -7.33
C ILE A 123 -2.54 10.29 -7.20
N VAL A 124 -1.48 9.56 -7.49
CA VAL A 124 -0.12 10.09 -7.65
C VAL A 124 0.40 9.75 -9.03
N ARG A 125 1.44 10.47 -9.46
CA ARG A 125 2.01 10.37 -10.81
C ARG A 125 3.52 10.18 -10.76
N GLY A 126 4.11 9.80 -11.89
CA GLY A 126 5.55 9.67 -12.05
C GLY A 126 6.12 8.31 -11.64
N VAL A 127 5.30 7.44 -11.04
CA VAL A 127 5.65 6.05 -10.69
C VAL A 127 4.82 5.11 -11.54
N ARG A 128 5.43 4.04 -12.06
CA ARG A 128 4.71 2.97 -12.77
C ARG A 128 5.08 1.61 -12.21
N ARG A 129 4.16 0.66 -12.29
CA ARG A 129 4.49 -0.76 -12.11
C ARG A 129 5.39 -1.19 -13.26
N GLU A 130 6.50 -1.84 -12.95
CA GLU A 130 7.41 -2.38 -13.95
C GLU A 130 7.23 -3.88 -14.14
N SER A 131 6.97 -4.60 -13.06
CA SER A 131 6.77 -6.05 -13.09
C SER A 131 6.11 -6.54 -11.81
N GLY A 132 5.64 -7.78 -11.85
CA GLY A 132 5.16 -8.51 -10.66
C GLY A 132 3.89 -7.93 -10.06
N GLY A 133 3.73 -8.19 -8.76
CA GLY A 133 2.50 -7.93 -8.03
C GLY A 133 1.44 -8.87 -8.53
N VAL A 134 1.60 -10.16 -8.20
CA VAL A 134 0.75 -11.26 -8.65
C VAL A 134 -0.40 -11.41 -7.67
N PRO A 135 -1.55 -10.75 -7.87
CA PRO A 135 -2.59 -10.70 -6.88
C PRO A 135 -3.54 -11.86 -7.14
N ARG A 136 -4.28 -12.21 -6.11
CA ARG A 136 -5.43 -13.10 -6.26
C ARG A 136 -6.54 -12.26 -6.84
N SER A 137 -6.93 -12.50 -8.10
CA SER A 137 -8.23 -11.99 -8.55
C SER A 137 -9.32 -12.66 -7.71
N ALA A 138 -10.42 -11.95 -7.43
CA ALA A 138 -11.61 -12.58 -6.85
C ALA A 138 -12.16 -13.72 -7.75
N GLN A 139 -11.72 -13.78 -9.01
CA GLN A 139 -12.07 -14.78 -10.02
C GLN A 139 -11.02 -15.89 -10.15
N GLY A 140 -9.87 -15.78 -9.47
CA GLY A 140 -8.74 -16.70 -9.56
C GLY A 140 -8.18 -17.04 -8.18
N GLY A 141 -8.40 -18.27 -7.72
CA GLY A 141 -7.99 -18.72 -6.39
C GLY A 141 -6.47 -18.72 -6.16
N GLY A 142 -6.06 -18.96 -4.91
CA GLY A 142 -4.65 -18.91 -4.50
C GLY A 142 -3.70 -19.81 -5.31
N ALA A 143 -4.19 -20.89 -5.90
CA ALA A 143 -3.40 -21.76 -6.78
C ALA A 143 -3.02 -21.09 -8.10
N ALA A 144 -3.93 -20.32 -8.72
CA ALA A 144 -3.67 -19.60 -9.96
C ALA A 144 -2.65 -18.47 -9.73
N ALA A 145 -2.80 -17.71 -8.64
CA ALA A 145 -1.82 -16.71 -8.23
C ALA A 145 -0.45 -17.35 -7.90
N ALA A 146 -0.43 -18.50 -7.23
CA ALA A 146 0.81 -19.24 -6.97
C ALA A 146 1.50 -19.67 -8.27
N ALA A 147 0.75 -20.20 -9.25
CA ALA A 147 1.28 -20.59 -10.55
C ALA A 147 1.84 -19.37 -11.32
N ALA A 148 1.08 -18.28 -11.40
CA ALA A 148 1.52 -17.04 -12.05
C ALA A 148 2.79 -16.44 -11.39
N SER A 149 2.98 -16.65 -10.09
CA SER A 149 4.20 -16.21 -9.41
C SER A 149 5.46 -16.96 -9.87
N GLN A 150 5.33 -18.21 -10.36
CA GLN A 150 6.48 -19.00 -10.81
C GLN A 150 7.11 -18.47 -12.09
N SER A 151 6.35 -17.74 -12.92
CA SER A 151 6.85 -17.09 -14.14
C SER A 151 7.26 -15.64 -13.95
N SER A 152 7.27 -15.13 -12.71
CA SER A 152 7.65 -13.74 -12.43
C SER A 152 9.16 -13.55 -12.54
N VAL A 153 9.57 -12.45 -13.21
CA VAL A 153 10.98 -12.03 -13.33
C VAL A 153 11.64 -11.71 -11.99
N THR A 154 10.83 -11.41 -10.97
CA THR A 154 11.29 -11.20 -9.59
C THR A 154 10.32 -11.90 -8.65
N ARG A 155 10.85 -12.82 -7.85
CA ARG A 155 10.04 -13.62 -6.92
C ARG A 155 10.68 -13.65 -5.55
N THR A 156 9.94 -13.24 -4.52
CA THR A 156 10.31 -13.34 -3.10
C THR A 156 9.12 -13.92 -2.32
N PRO A 157 8.96 -15.26 -2.27
CA PRO A 157 7.83 -15.90 -1.58
C PRO A 157 8.02 -15.89 -0.06
N GLY A 158 8.07 -14.69 0.53
CA GLY A 158 8.41 -14.48 1.93
C GLY A 158 9.91 -14.57 2.14
N ALA A 159 10.58 -13.43 2.16
CA ALA A 159 12.01 -13.33 2.43
C ALA A 159 12.30 -12.11 3.31
N HIS A 160 13.28 -12.26 4.20
CA HIS A 160 13.90 -11.13 4.87
C HIS A 160 14.99 -10.59 3.95
N VAL A 161 14.85 -9.32 3.58
CA VAL A 161 15.73 -8.64 2.63
C VAL A 161 16.33 -7.39 3.24
N ARG A 162 17.53 -7.03 2.79
CA ARG A 162 18.22 -5.78 3.12
C ARG A 162 17.55 -4.60 2.42
N VAL A 163 17.51 -3.49 3.13
CA VAL A 163 17.02 -2.21 2.64
C VAL A 163 17.91 -1.07 3.15
N SER A 164 17.99 -0.01 2.36
CA SER A 164 18.77 1.19 2.68
C SER A 164 17.87 2.42 2.67
N PHE A 165 18.00 3.30 3.66
CA PHE A 165 17.31 4.59 3.64
C PHE A 165 17.97 5.52 2.63
N ALA A 166 17.22 5.86 1.58
CA ALA A 166 17.63 6.89 0.62
C ALA A 166 17.53 8.30 1.25
N ARG A 167 16.60 8.47 2.19
CA ARG A 167 16.40 9.69 3.00
C ARG A 167 16.49 9.35 4.50
N PRO A 168 17.70 9.23 5.08
CA PRO A 168 17.88 8.85 6.48
C PRO A 168 17.38 9.88 7.49
N ASP A 169 17.16 11.12 7.05
CA ASP A 169 16.57 12.23 7.80
C ASP A 169 15.03 12.26 7.77
N HIS A 170 14.41 11.48 6.89
CA HIS A 170 12.95 11.41 6.76
C HIS A 170 12.30 10.89 8.06
N PRO A 171 11.12 11.40 8.49
CA PRO A 171 10.48 10.98 9.74
C PRO A 171 10.27 9.46 9.88
N ILE A 172 10.04 8.75 8.78
CA ILE A 172 9.91 7.28 8.77
C ILE A 172 11.20 6.58 9.26
N ALA A 173 12.37 7.17 9.01
CA ALA A 173 13.68 6.63 9.37
C ALA A 173 14.06 6.88 10.84
N TYR A 174 13.26 7.61 11.61
CA TYR A 174 13.62 7.97 12.99
C TYR A 174 13.96 6.77 13.87
N GLY A 175 15.20 6.80 14.35
CA GLY A 175 15.82 5.78 15.21
C GLY A 175 16.21 4.48 14.50
N TYR A 176 16.29 4.50 13.17
CA TYR A 176 17.00 3.49 12.39
C TYR A 176 18.41 4.00 12.02
N GLY A 177 19.33 3.06 11.74
CA GLY A 177 20.57 3.38 11.04
C GLY A 177 20.33 3.53 9.53
N ALA A 178 21.40 3.77 8.77
CA ALA A 178 21.31 3.91 7.30
C ALA A 178 20.75 2.67 6.58
N ARG A 179 20.82 1.49 7.22
CA ARG A 179 20.34 0.20 6.71
C ARG A 179 19.52 -0.55 7.74
N THR A 180 18.59 -1.37 7.25
CA THR A 180 17.83 -2.31 8.07
C THR A 180 17.38 -3.50 7.24
N TYR A 181 16.47 -4.31 7.77
CA TYR A 181 15.92 -5.50 7.14
C TYR A 181 14.41 -5.45 7.22
N VAL A 182 13.72 -5.94 6.18
CA VAL A 182 12.27 -6.02 6.16
C VAL A 182 11.81 -7.35 5.59
N PHE A 183 10.59 -7.74 5.92
CA PHE A 183 9.94 -8.91 5.33
C PHE A 183 9.21 -8.52 4.03
N ARG A 184 9.58 -9.17 2.92
CA ARG A 184 8.98 -8.94 1.60
C ARG A 184 8.26 -10.20 1.10
N GLN A 185 7.06 -10.02 0.55
CA GLN A 185 6.33 -11.03 -0.22
C GLN A 185 6.35 -10.70 -1.71
N ASN A 186 5.66 -11.47 -2.55
CA ASN A 186 5.59 -11.28 -4.02
C ASN A 186 4.79 -10.01 -4.44
N PHE A 187 5.22 -8.84 -3.97
CA PHE A 187 4.65 -7.55 -4.35
C PHE A 187 5.20 -7.07 -5.68
N ALA A 188 4.50 -6.09 -6.26
CA ALA A 188 4.93 -5.40 -7.47
C ALA A 188 6.31 -4.74 -7.30
N ARG A 189 7.03 -4.63 -8.41
CA ARG A 189 8.16 -3.72 -8.49
C ARG A 189 7.68 -2.43 -9.14
N TYR A 190 7.88 -1.31 -8.45
CA TYR A 190 7.59 0.01 -8.97
C TYR A 190 8.88 0.70 -9.41
N SER A 191 8.77 1.52 -10.45
CA SER A 191 9.88 2.33 -10.95
C SER A 191 10.26 3.41 -9.93
N ILE A 192 11.51 3.87 -10.02
CA ILE A 192 11.88 5.15 -9.40
C ILE A 192 11.01 6.25 -10.04
N PRO A 193 10.46 7.20 -9.25
CA PRO A 193 9.67 8.30 -9.78
C PRO A 193 10.45 9.11 -10.83
N ARG A 194 9.74 9.75 -11.76
CA ARG A 194 10.32 10.72 -12.71
C ARG A 194 9.65 12.08 -12.58
N ARG A 195 10.43 13.15 -12.73
CA ARG A 195 9.94 14.54 -12.74
C ARG A 195 10.08 15.21 -14.09
N TRP A 196 9.10 16.03 -14.44
CA TRP A 196 9.02 16.72 -15.72
C TRP A 196 9.72 18.07 -15.57
N LEU A 197 10.89 18.23 -16.20
CA LEU A 197 11.68 19.45 -16.04
C LEU A 197 11.33 20.56 -17.05
N ARG A 198 10.73 20.24 -18.20
CA ARG A 198 10.26 21.19 -19.23
C ARG A 198 9.42 20.48 -20.30
N MET A 199 8.57 21.24 -20.98
CA MET A 199 7.89 20.80 -22.20
C MET A 199 8.93 20.46 -23.27
N ALA A 200 8.98 19.20 -23.68
CA ALA A 200 9.74 18.76 -24.85
C ALA A 200 8.87 18.91 -26.10
N TYR A 201 9.48 18.96 -27.28
CA TYR A 201 8.80 18.99 -28.59
C TYR A 201 7.82 17.81 -28.78
N CYS A 202 7.99 16.73 -28.01
CA CYS A 202 7.22 15.50 -28.08
C CYS A 202 6.70 15.14 -26.68
N THR A 203 5.39 14.98 -26.52
CA THR A 203 4.80 14.58 -25.23
C THR A 203 4.91 13.08 -24.93
N THR A 204 5.14 12.26 -25.95
CA THR A 204 5.37 10.81 -25.83
C THR A 204 6.83 10.44 -25.59
N CYS A 205 7.75 11.40 -25.71
CA CYS A 205 9.20 11.22 -25.54
C CYS A 205 9.69 11.76 -24.19
N LEU A 206 8.76 12.06 -23.27
CA LEU A 206 9.02 12.70 -22.00
C LEU A 206 9.45 11.69 -20.94
N ASP A 207 10.68 11.20 -21.07
CA ASP A 207 11.40 10.61 -19.94
C ASP A 207 12.15 11.72 -19.20
N GLY A 208 11.46 12.34 -18.23
CA GLY A 208 12.10 13.23 -17.27
C GLY A 208 13.14 12.48 -16.42
N PRO A 209 14.14 13.17 -15.82
CA PRO A 209 15.10 12.50 -14.96
C PRO A 209 14.43 11.79 -13.80
N LEU A 210 15.12 10.76 -13.31
CA LEU A 210 14.73 10.09 -12.07
C LEU A 210 14.66 11.10 -10.93
N ASP A 211 13.62 10.97 -10.11
CA ASP A 211 13.36 11.79 -8.96
C ASP A 211 13.48 10.94 -7.69
N MET A 212 14.67 10.99 -7.10
CA MET A 212 14.99 10.26 -5.88
C MET A 212 14.41 10.91 -4.63
N SER A 213 13.90 12.16 -4.70
CA SER A 213 13.41 12.85 -3.50
C SER A 213 12.18 12.17 -2.88
N ALA A 214 11.39 11.48 -3.71
CA ALA A 214 10.24 10.71 -3.25
C ALA A 214 10.61 9.31 -2.73
N VAL A 215 11.86 8.86 -2.90
CA VAL A 215 12.31 7.54 -2.42
C VAL A 215 12.79 7.67 -0.99
N VAL A 216 12.08 7.06 -0.04
CA VAL A 216 12.43 7.07 1.38
C VAL A 216 13.32 5.88 1.72
N LEU A 217 12.95 4.70 1.22
CA LEU A 217 13.62 3.43 1.45
C LEU A 217 13.77 2.69 0.13
N GLU A 218 14.92 2.06 -0.09
CA GLU A 218 15.24 1.27 -1.29
C GLU A 218 15.50 -0.19 -0.94
N TRP A 219 15.19 -1.08 -1.88
CA TRP A 219 15.63 -2.47 -1.82
C TRP A 219 17.15 -2.56 -2.02
N GLY A 220 17.79 -3.39 -1.22
CA GLY A 220 19.23 -3.63 -1.30
C GLY A 220 20.04 -2.82 -0.31
N ASP A 221 21.32 -3.15 -0.29
CA ASP A 221 22.33 -2.48 0.52
C ASP A 221 23.22 -1.63 -0.40
N ARG A 222 23.37 -0.34 -0.08
CA ARG A 222 24.15 0.60 -0.89
C ARG A 222 25.66 0.34 -0.87
N GLU A 223 26.15 -0.48 0.06
CA GLU A 223 27.55 -0.93 0.12
C GLU A 223 27.76 -2.25 -0.65
N GLY A 224 26.70 -2.79 -1.27
CA GLY A 224 26.78 -3.98 -2.13
C GLY A 224 26.64 -5.31 -1.39
N ALA A 225 26.18 -5.33 -0.14
CA ALA A 225 25.89 -6.57 0.55
C ALA A 225 24.72 -7.34 -0.13
N PRO A 226 24.72 -8.70 -0.09
CA PRO A 226 23.66 -9.50 -0.72
C PRO A 226 22.25 -9.10 -0.27
N LEU A 227 21.27 -9.07 -1.18
CA LEU A 227 19.92 -8.62 -0.85
C LEU A 227 19.27 -9.52 0.22
N VAL A 228 19.33 -10.84 0.03
CA VAL A 228 18.64 -11.80 0.90
C VAL A 228 19.43 -12.03 2.18
N VAL A 229 18.72 -11.95 3.31
CA VAL A 229 19.21 -12.38 4.63
C VAL A 229 18.71 -13.78 4.94
N SER A 230 17.43 -14.04 4.69
CA SER A 230 16.78 -15.33 4.92
C SER A 230 15.58 -15.51 4.00
N GLY A 231 15.27 -16.76 3.65
CA GLY A 231 14.24 -17.11 2.67
C GLY A 231 14.83 -17.32 1.28
N GLN A 232 14.02 -17.12 0.25
CA GLN A 232 14.42 -17.31 -1.15
C GLN A 232 14.05 -16.09 -1.98
N ALA A 233 14.91 -15.73 -2.93
CA ALA A 233 14.61 -14.76 -3.96
C ALA A 233 15.11 -15.27 -5.32
N TRP A 234 14.39 -14.91 -6.38
CA TRP A 234 14.80 -15.09 -7.76
C TRP A 234 14.70 -13.76 -8.48
N GLY A 235 15.68 -13.44 -9.32
CA GLY A 235 15.76 -12.14 -10.00
C GLY A 235 15.84 -10.99 -8.99
N GLU A 236 16.62 -11.16 -7.92
CA GLU A 236 16.76 -10.18 -6.85
C GLU A 236 17.51 -8.92 -7.29
N GLU A 237 18.42 -9.05 -8.26
CA GLU A 237 19.11 -7.96 -8.92
C GLU A 237 18.15 -6.95 -9.54
N ASN A 238 16.95 -7.40 -9.93
CA ASN A 238 15.90 -6.55 -10.48
C ASN A 238 15.21 -5.70 -9.40
N LEU A 239 15.34 -6.03 -8.11
CA LEU A 239 14.79 -5.22 -7.01
C LEU A 239 15.75 -4.13 -6.55
N ILE A 240 17.05 -4.43 -6.53
CA ILE A 240 18.06 -3.55 -5.94
C ILE A 240 17.96 -2.13 -6.53
N GLY A 241 18.01 -1.12 -5.66
CA GLY A 241 17.89 0.30 -6.03
C GLY A 241 16.46 0.78 -6.33
N HIS A 242 15.47 -0.12 -6.39
CA HIS A 242 14.08 0.28 -6.57
C HIS A 242 13.44 0.67 -5.23
N PRO A 243 12.35 1.47 -5.26
CA PRO A 243 11.69 1.91 -4.04
C PRO A 243 11.02 0.78 -3.25
N ALA A 244 11.31 0.75 -1.95
CA ALA A 244 10.62 -0.03 -0.93
C ALA A 244 9.59 0.81 -0.16
N ILE A 245 9.87 2.11 0.06
CA ILE A 245 8.92 3.11 0.57
C ILE A 245 9.03 4.36 -0.28
N LEU A 246 7.87 4.85 -0.73
CA LEU A 246 7.73 6.11 -1.45
C LEU A 246 6.97 7.13 -0.60
N ASP A 247 7.38 8.38 -0.66
CA ASP A 247 6.66 9.56 -0.19
C ASP A 247 6.34 10.45 -1.40
N LEU A 248 5.08 10.43 -1.82
CA LEU A 248 4.62 11.06 -3.06
C LEU A 248 3.60 12.15 -2.76
N ARG A 249 3.93 13.38 -3.15
CA ARG A 249 3.04 14.53 -2.97
C ARG A 249 1.89 14.51 -3.99
N SER A 250 0.67 14.81 -3.53
CA SER A 250 -0.49 15.12 -4.38
C SER A 250 -1.26 16.28 -3.75
N GLY A 251 -1.35 17.41 -4.45
CA GLY A 251 -1.87 18.66 -3.91
C GLY A 251 -1.12 19.13 -2.65
N ALA A 252 -1.87 19.35 -1.57
CA ALA A 252 -1.33 19.74 -0.26
C ALA A 252 -0.98 18.54 0.65
N GLY A 253 -1.32 17.31 0.24
CA GLY A 253 -1.10 16.10 1.03
C GLY A 253 -0.12 15.14 0.39
N HIS A 254 0.03 13.98 1.02
CA HIS A 254 1.05 13.00 0.68
C HIS A 254 0.45 11.58 0.65
N VAL A 255 1.02 10.74 -0.21
CA VAL A 255 0.84 9.29 -0.21
C VAL A 255 2.14 8.64 0.23
N ILE A 256 2.09 7.90 1.34
CA ILE A 256 3.19 7.03 1.78
C ILE A 256 2.88 5.61 1.33
N ALA A 257 3.58 5.14 0.30
CA ALA A 257 3.39 3.81 -0.25
C ALA A 257 4.47 2.85 0.22
N PHE A 258 4.12 1.93 1.10
CA PHE A 258 4.97 0.79 1.45
C PHE A 258 4.81 -0.30 0.39
N ASN A 259 5.92 -0.68 -0.25
CA ASN A 259 5.97 -1.82 -1.17
C ASN A 259 6.26 -3.15 -0.45
N PHE A 260 5.86 -3.21 0.82
CA PHE A 260 5.80 -4.39 1.68
C PHE A 260 4.73 -4.18 2.75
N ASN A 261 4.40 -5.23 3.48
CA ASN A 261 3.44 -5.14 4.58
C ASN A 261 4.19 -5.16 5.92
N PRO A 262 4.39 -4.02 6.61
CA PRO A 262 5.03 -4.00 7.92
C PRO A 262 4.20 -4.68 9.01
N LEU A 263 2.93 -5.01 8.73
CA LEU A 263 2.00 -5.69 9.63
C LEU A 263 1.69 -7.12 9.16
N HIS A 264 2.63 -7.77 8.45
CA HIS A 264 2.42 -9.11 7.91
C HIS A 264 2.18 -10.12 9.04
N ARG A 265 0.89 -10.45 9.25
CA ARG A 265 0.42 -11.45 10.21
C ARG A 265 0.87 -11.22 11.66
N ASP A 266 1.19 -9.98 12.03
CA ASP A 266 1.87 -9.60 13.29
C ASP A 266 3.20 -10.34 13.57
N LEU A 267 3.82 -10.93 12.54
CA LEU A 267 5.06 -11.71 12.68
C LEU A 267 6.31 -10.84 12.55
N ASN A 268 6.31 -9.88 11.63
CA ASN A 268 7.45 -9.00 11.33
C ASN A 268 7.48 -7.74 12.19
N ARG A 269 7.47 -7.90 13.52
CA ARG A 269 7.40 -6.78 14.49
C ARG A 269 8.49 -5.73 14.34
N GLY A 270 9.67 -6.10 13.81
CA GLY A 270 10.76 -5.16 13.52
C GLY A 270 10.42 -4.10 12.46
N ASP A 271 9.50 -4.43 11.55
CA ASP A 271 9.12 -3.56 10.42
C ASP A 271 8.09 -2.50 10.86
N GLN A 272 7.31 -2.80 11.90
CA GLN A 272 6.17 -2.00 12.33
C GLN A 272 6.55 -0.58 12.76
N ARG A 273 7.75 -0.38 13.29
CA ARG A 273 8.20 0.95 13.74
C ARG A 273 8.27 1.96 12.60
N MET A 274 8.55 1.55 11.36
CA MET A 274 8.45 2.47 10.21
C MET A 274 7.02 2.97 10.01
N LEU A 275 6.01 2.10 10.17
CA LEU A 275 4.61 2.51 10.11
C LEU A 275 4.24 3.41 11.30
N TRP A 276 4.70 3.11 12.51
CA TRP A 276 4.47 3.98 13.67
C TRP A 276 5.09 5.35 13.48
N ASN A 277 6.30 5.42 12.94
CA ASN A 277 6.94 6.68 12.61
C ASN A 277 6.11 7.48 11.59
N ALA A 278 5.52 6.83 10.57
CA ALA A 278 4.63 7.49 9.62
C ALA A 278 3.35 8.04 10.27
N ILE A 279 2.70 7.25 11.13
CA ILE A 279 1.45 7.64 11.80
C ILE A 279 1.69 8.73 12.85
N ILE A 280 2.72 8.60 13.68
CA ILE A 280 2.98 9.54 14.79
C ILE A 280 3.54 10.86 14.26
N ASN A 281 4.39 10.83 13.25
CA ASN A 281 5.06 12.02 12.71
C ASN A 281 4.38 12.54 11.42
N TRP A 282 3.09 12.23 11.21
CA TRP A 282 2.38 12.58 9.98
C TRP A 282 2.47 14.08 9.63
N ARG A 283 2.41 14.96 10.64
CA ARG A 283 2.56 16.42 10.43
C ARG A 283 3.95 16.81 9.95
N ALA A 284 4.99 16.15 10.45
CA ALA A 284 6.36 16.40 10.02
C ALA A 284 6.58 15.92 8.58
N ILE A 285 5.95 14.81 8.19
CA ILE A 285 5.96 14.31 6.81
C ILE A 285 5.30 15.33 5.88
N LEU A 286 4.09 15.82 6.23
CA LEU A 286 3.39 16.81 5.41
C LEU A 286 4.09 18.19 5.36
N ALA A 287 4.91 18.50 6.36
CA ALA A 287 5.68 19.74 6.42
C ALA A 287 7.01 19.69 5.65
N ALA A 288 7.50 18.49 5.29
CA ALA A 288 8.76 18.34 4.57
C ALA A 288 8.61 18.86 3.13
N HIS A 289 9.53 19.74 2.72
CA HIS A 289 9.57 20.38 1.40
C HIS A 289 10.57 19.70 0.46
#